data_AF-A0A1S3XAB1-F1
#
_entry.id   AF-A0A1S3XAB1-F1
#
_cell.length_a   1.000
_cell.length_b   1.000
_cell.length_c   1.000
_cell.angle_alpha   90.00
_cell.angle_beta   90.00
_cell.angle_gamma   90.00
#
_symmetry.space_group_name_H-M   'P 1'
#
loop_
_entity.id
_entity.type
_entity.pdbx_description
1 polymer ?
#
loop_
_entity_poly.entity_id
_entity_poly.type
_entity_poly.pdbx_seq_one_letter_code
_entity_poly.pdbx_strand_id
1 'polypeptide(L)'
;MRPALAFDKQFLFQWSPDKSSVFGSSAEDGILNIWDHEKIGKMEDSAGRKASTSPPGLFFRHAGHRDKVVDFHWNAADPWTIVSVSDDGESTGGGGTLQIWRMIDLIYRPEDEVLNELEKFKSHLLTCS
;
A
#
# COMPACT_ATOMS: atom_id res chain seq x y z
N MET A 1 32.80 -12.81 -25.77
CA MET A 1 32.07 -12.96 -24.49
C MET A 1 31.95 -11.56 -23.90
N ARG A 2 30.77 -10.93 -23.96
CA ARG A 2 30.54 -9.61 -23.34
C ARG A 2 30.01 -9.87 -21.92
N PRO A 3 30.47 -9.14 -20.89
CA PRO A 3 29.92 -9.30 -19.55
C PRO A 3 28.46 -8.84 -19.58
N ALA A 4 27.55 -9.69 -19.08
CA ALA A 4 26.19 -9.28 -18.81
C ALA A 4 26.25 -8.24 -17.68
N LEU A 5 25.93 -6.99 -18.00
CA LEU A 5 25.64 -5.99 -16.99
C LEU A 5 24.36 -6.45 -16.30
N ALA A 6 24.45 -6.76 -15.01
CA ALA A 6 23.29 -7.04 -14.18
C ALA A 6 22.36 -5.81 -14.19
N PHE A 7 21.26 -5.92 -14.93
CA PHE A 7 20.11 -5.03 -14.86
C PHE A 7 19.02 -5.65 -13.96
N ASP A 8 19.39 -6.47 -12.97
CA ASP A 8 18.45 -7.32 -12.23
C ASP A 8 17.65 -6.59 -11.14
N LYS A 9 17.75 -5.27 -11.02
CA LYS A 9 16.91 -4.52 -10.08
C LYS A 9 15.56 -4.20 -10.69
N GLN A 10 14.57 -5.04 -10.39
CA GLN A 10 13.19 -4.78 -10.76
C GLN A 10 12.57 -3.75 -9.81
N PHE A 11 12.29 -2.58 -10.34
CA PHE A 11 11.49 -1.56 -9.67
C PHE A 11 10.11 -1.55 -10.31
N LEU A 12 9.09 -1.68 -9.46
CA LEU A 12 7.70 -1.63 -9.89
C LEU A 12 7.11 -0.26 -9.55
N PHE A 13 6.35 0.30 -10.48
CA PHE A 13 5.69 1.59 -10.32
C PHE A 13 4.37 1.58 -11.08
N GLN A 14 3.27 1.95 -10.42
CA GLN A 14 1.95 2.04 -11.06
C GLN A 14 1.11 3.17 -10.45
N TRP A 15 0.50 3.97 -11.31
CA TRP A 15 -0.50 4.97 -10.93
C TRP A 15 -1.80 4.29 -10.48
N SER A 16 -2.44 4.87 -9.47
CA SER A 16 -3.80 4.47 -9.10
C SER A 16 -4.76 4.81 -10.24
N PRO A 17 -5.67 3.88 -10.63
CA PRO A 17 -6.68 4.15 -11.64
C PRO A 17 -7.76 5.12 -11.15
N ASP A 18 -7.98 5.19 -9.84
CA ASP A 18 -9.05 5.99 -9.23
C ASP A 18 -8.61 7.40 -8.83
N LYS A 19 -7.31 7.60 -8.53
CA LYS A 19 -6.80 8.87 -8.03
C LYS A 19 -5.47 9.24 -8.68
N SER A 20 -5.48 10.29 -9.50
CA SER A 20 -4.32 10.75 -10.26
C SER A 20 -3.13 11.22 -9.42
N SER A 21 -3.36 11.60 -8.15
CA SER A 21 -2.28 12.00 -7.25
C SER A 21 -1.54 10.84 -6.59
N VAL A 22 -2.08 9.62 -6.74
CA VAL A 22 -1.64 8.43 -5.99
C VAL A 22 -0.94 7.44 -6.91
N PHE A 23 0.17 6.91 -6.43
CA PHE A 23 0.90 5.83 -7.08
C PHE A 23 1.50 4.87 -6.07
N GLY A 24 1.71 3.62 -6.51
CA GLY A 24 2.40 2.59 -5.78
C GLY A 24 3.81 2.40 -6.32
N SER A 25 4.75 2.04 -5.44
CA SER A 25 6.09 1.62 -5.82
C SER A 25 6.55 0.45 -4.98
N SER A 26 7.27 -0.50 -5.58
CA SER A 26 7.92 -1.59 -4.86
C SER A 26 9.29 -1.92 -5.44
N ALA A 27 10.14 -2.54 -4.61
CA ALA A 27 11.49 -2.93 -4.93
C ALA A 27 11.80 -4.32 -4.32
N GLU A 28 13.07 -4.68 -4.31
CA GLU A 28 13.57 -5.97 -3.80
C GLU A 28 13.44 -6.13 -2.28
N ASP A 29 13.08 -5.08 -1.54
CA ASP A 29 12.97 -5.10 -0.07
C ASP A 29 11.66 -5.72 0.44
N GLY A 30 10.80 -6.20 -0.46
CA GLY A 30 9.50 -6.79 -0.12
C GLY A 30 8.47 -5.74 0.36
N ILE A 31 8.79 -4.45 0.25
CA ILE A 31 7.94 -3.36 0.71
C ILE A 31 7.23 -2.73 -0.48
N LEU A 32 5.92 -2.53 -0.34
CA LEU A 32 5.13 -1.76 -1.28
C LEU A 32 4.71 -0.44 -0.62
N ASN A 33 5.22 0.67 -1.16
CA ASN A 33 4.91 2.01 -0.69
C ASN A 33 3.82 2.63 -1.57
N ILE A 34 2.82 3.23 -0.94
CA ILE A 34 1.80 4.04 -1.58
C ILE A 34 2.11 5.50 -1.29
N TRP A 35 2.08 6.31 -2.33
CA TRP A 35 2.42 7.72 -2.29
C TRP A 35 1.22 8.55 -2.71
N ASP A 36 1.07 9.74 -2.13
CA ASP A 36 0.11 10.76 -2.55
C ASP A 36 0.83 12.11 -2.64
N HIS A 37 1.09 12.57 -3.87
CA HIS A 37 1.86 13.80 -4.07
C HIS A 37 1.10 15.05 -3.62
N GLU A 38 -0.24 15.00 -3.51
CA GLU A 38 -1.04 16.14 -3.05
C GLU A 38 -0.92 16.38 -1.54
N LYS A 39 -0.35 15.41 -0.81
CA LYS A 39 -0.07 15.52 0.63
C LYS A 39 1.28 16.16 0.91
N ILE A 40 2.14 16.34 -0.09
CA ILE A 40 3.42 17.03 0.05
C ILE A 40 3.14 18.50 0.43
N GLY A 41 3.77 18.98 1.51
CA GLY A 41 3.60 20.35 2.00
C GLY A 41 2.31 20.62 2.80
N LYS A 42 1.40 19.65 2.92
CA LYS A 42 0.17 19.79 3.75
C LYS A 42 0.27 19.16 5.14
N MET A 43 1.39 18.50 5.46
CA MET A 43 1.62 17.86 6.76
C MET A 43 2.08 18.84 7.88
N GLU A 44 2.15 20.14 7.60
CA GLU A 44 2.61 21.14 8.59
C GLU A 44 1.56 21.55 9.63
N ASP A 45 0.26 21.31 9.39
CA ASP A 45 -0.82 21.83 10.26
C ASP A 45 -1.33 20.86 11.35
N SER A 46 -0.64 19.74 11.59
CA SER A 46 -0.96 18.86 12.73
C SER A 46 -0.30 19.36 14.01
N ALA A 47 -0.76 20.51 14.53
CA ALA A 47 -0.32 21.09 15.79
C ALA A 47 -0.30 20.03 16.92
N GLY A 48 0.89 19.54 17.27
CA GLY A 48 1.12 18.66 18.42
C GLY A 48 1.55 17.21 18.14
N ARG A 49 1.55 16.72 16.89
CA ARG A 49 2.17 15.43 16.56
C ARG A 49 3.63 15.69 16.16
N LYS A 50 4.59 15.09 16.89
CA LYS A 50 6.02 15.11 16.53
C LYS A 50 6.16 14.87 15.02
N ALA A 51 6.94 15.70 14.33
CA ALA A 51 7.19 15.56 12.89
C ALA A 51 7.43 14.08 12.56
N SER A 52 6.57 13.50 11.72
CA SER A 52 6.71 12.11 11.34
C SER A 52 8.04 11.93 10.62
N THR A 53 8.82 10.91 11.00
CA THR A 53 10.08 10.56 10.32
C THR A 53 9.88 10.00 8.91
N SER A 54 8.64 9.92 8.45
CA SER A 54 8.28 9.44 7.12
C SER A 54 8.50 10.53 6.07
N PRO A 55 8.99 10.18 4.86
CA PRO A 55 9.12 11.14 3.78
C PRO A 55 7.80 11.84 3.45
N PRO A 56 7.81 13.13 3.07
CA PRO A 56 6.63 13.82 2.59
C PRO A 56 5.95 13.05 1.45
N GLY A 57 4.61 12.94 1.51
CA GLY A 57 3.84 12.24 0.49
C GLY A 57 3.83 10.71 0.62
N LEU A 58 4.64 10.10 1.50
CA LEU A 58 4.46 8.69 1.85
C LEU A 58 3.11 8.53 2.56
N PHE A 59 2.21 7.82 1.91
CA PHE A 59 0.82 7.69 2.35
C PHE A 59 0.58 6.38 3.10
N PHE A 60 1.11 5.26 2.61
CA PHE A 60 1.01 3.96 3.26
C PHE A 60 2.22 3.09 2.93
N ARG A 61 2.56 2.16 3.84
CA ARG A 61 3.60 1.16 3.63
C ARG A 61 3.05 -0.23 3.94
N HIS A 62 2.98 -1.07 2.91
CA HIS A 62 2.68 -2.50 3.05
C HIS A 62 3.99 -3.28 3.20
N ALA A 63 4.14 -3.96 4.32
CA ALA A 63 5.28 -4.82 4.63
C ALA A 63 4.81 -6.25 4.96
N GLY A 64 3.82 -6.74 4.20
CA GLY A 64 3.25 -8.07 4.40
C GLY A 64 3.99 -9.20 3.68
N HIS A 65 4.77 -8.90 2.65
CA HIS A 65 5.57 -9.88 1.94
C HIS A 65 6.85 -10.22 2.72
N ARG A 66 7.35 -11.44 2.53
CA ARG A 66 8.57 -11.93 3.19
C ARG A 66 9.82 -11.74 2.34
N ASP A 67 9.63 -11.60 1.03
CA ASP A 67 10.68 -11.46 0.02
C ASP A 67 10.25 -10.46 -1.07
N LYS A 68 11.08 -10.31 -2.09
CA LYS A 68 10.92 -9.37 -3.21
C LYS A 68 9.51 -9.46 -3.83
N VAL A 69 8.85 -8.31 -3.93
CA VAL A 69 7.61 -8.19 -4.69
C VAL A 69 7.97 -8.17 -6.17
N VAL A 70 7.44 -9.12 -6.93
CA VAL A 70 7.75 -9.28 -8.36
C VAL A 70 6.71 -8.62 -9.26
N ASP A 71 5.48 -8.44 -8.77
CA ASP A 71 4.46 -7.63 -9.43
C ASP A 71 3.38 -7.16 -8.43
N PHE A 72 2.65 -6.10 -8.77
CA PHE A 72 1.43 -5.70 -8.07
C PHE A 72 0.45 -5.04 -9.03
N HIS A 73 -0.83 -4.97 -8.68
CA HIS A 73 -1.82 -4.30 -9.52
C HIS A 73 -2.94 -3.70 -8.67
N TRP A 74 -3.41 -2.52 -9.08
CA TRP A 74 -4.57 -1.86 -8.47
C TRP A 74 -5.88 -2.50 -8.97
N ASN A 75 -6.83 -2.74 -8.06
CA ASN A 75 -8.15 -3.19 -8.46
C ASN A 75 -8.98 -1.98 -8.96
N ALA A 76 -9.20 -1.89 -10.28
CA ALA A 76 -10.00 -0.82 -10.88
C ALA A 76 -11.50 -0.88 -10.53
N ALA A 77 -12.00 -2.01 -10.01
CA ALA A 77 -13.39 -2.15 -9.58
C ALA A 77 -13.58 -1.84 -8.10
N ASP A 78 -12.50 -1.80 -7.32
CA ASP A 78 -12.56 -1.58 -5.88
C ASP A 78 -11.41 -0.67 -5.40
N PRO A 79 -11.67 0.64 -5.24
CA PRO A 79 -10.64 1.61 -4.92
C PRO A 79 -9.86 1.24 -3.66
N TRP A 80 -8.55 1.50 -3.69
CA TRP A 80 -7.61 1.20 -2.60
C TRP A 80 -7.33 -0.29 -2.33
N THR A 81 -7.88 -1.19 -3.15
CA THR A 81 -7.55 -2.61 -3.13
C THR A 81 -6.43 -2.91 -4.11
N ILE A 82 -5.42 -3.65 -3.64
CA ILE A 82 -4.24 -4.05 -4.42
C ILE A 82 -4.05 -5.56 -4.30
N VAL A 83 -3.66 -6.17 -5.42
CA VAL A 83 -3.05 -7.51 -5.41
C VAL A 83 -1.55 -7.36 -5.59
N SER A 84 -0.76 -8.10 -4.82
CA SER A 84 0.69 -8.14 -4.95
C SER A 84 1.21 -9.56 -4.82
N VAL A 85 2.26 -9.87 -5.57
CA VAL A 85 2.91 -11.18 -5.60
C VAL A 85 4.38 -11.06 -5.27
N SER A 86 4.89 -11.98 -4.46
CA SER A 86 6.32 -12.09 -4.15
C SER A 86 6.88 -13.44 -4.53
N ASP A 87 8.17 -13.47 -4.81
CA ASP A 87 8.93 -14.69 -5.06
C ASP A 87 9.78 -15.00 -3.82
N ASP A 88 9.17 -15.74 -2.89
CA ASP A 88 9.76 -16.13 -1.60
C ASP A 88 10.60 -17.44 -1.71
N GLY A 89 10.94 -17.85 -2.93
CA GLY A 89 11.53 -19.15 -3.25
C GLY A 89 12.96 -19.34 -2.72
N GLU A 90 13.77 -18.28 -2.72
CA GLU A 90 15.18 -18.36 -2.33
C GLU A 90 15.39 -18.28 -0.81
N SER A 91 14.57 -17.50 -0.09
CA SER A 91 14.80 -17.20 1.33
C SER A 91 14.11 -18.14 2.32
N THR A 92 12.97 -18.73 1.95
CA THR A 92 12.13 -19.49 2.92
C THR A 92 11.98 -20.97 2.62
N GLY A 93 12.52 -21.47 1.50
CA GLY A 93 12.27 -22.84 1.05
C GLY A 93 10.80 -23.16 0.75
N GLY A 94 9.95 -22.12 0.71
CA GLY A 94 8.54 -22.18 0.31
C GLY A 94 8.34 -21.68 -1.13
N GLY A 95 7.08 -21.63 -1.58
CA GLY A 95 6.72 -20.95 -2.83
C GLY A 95 6.43 -19.46 -2.62
N GLY A 96 6.28 -18.70 -3.70
CA GLY A 96 5.88 -17.29 -3.65
C GLY A 96 4.52 -17.04 -3.00
N THR A 97 4.28 -15.82 -2.53
CA THR A 97 2.98 -15.43 -1.93
C THR A 97 2.18 -14.53 -2.85
N LEU A 98 0.86 -14.66 -2.79
CA LEU A 98 -0.10 -13.71 -3.37
C LEU A 98 -0.90 -13.11 -2.23
N GLN A 99 -0.95 -11.78 -2.17
CA GLN A 99 -1.70 -11.05 -1.16
C GLN A 99 -2.69 -10.12 -1.84
N ILE A 100 -3.95 -10.15 -1.40
CA ILE A 100 -4.95 -9.13 -1.73
C ILE A 100 -5.21 -8.35 -0.45
N TRP A 101 -5.00 -7.05 -0.51
CA TRP A 101 -5.12 -6.19 0.66
C TRP A 101 -5.75 -4.85 0.27
N ARG A 102 -6.41 -4.24 1.24
CA ARG A 102 -7.08 -2.95 1.11
C ARG A 102 -6.65 -2.06 2.26
N MET A 103 -6.29 -0.82 1.94
CA MET A 103 -6.03 0.19 2.96
C MET A 103 -7.32 0.53 3.72
N ILE A 104 -7.22 0.64 5.05
CA ILE A 104 -8.38 0.98 5.88
C ILE A 104 -8.85 2.42 5.62
N ASP A 105 -10.15 2.61 5.45
CA ASP A 105 -10.79 3.91 5.16
C ASP A 105 -10.32 5.08 6.03
N LEU A 106 -9.98 4.83 7.30
CA LEU A 106 -9.45 5.81 8.25
C LEU A 106 -8.18 6.53 7.79
N ILE A 107 -7.42 5.98 6.82
CA ILE A 107 -6.17 6.62 6.37
C ILE A 107 -6.40 7.70 5.29
N TYR A 108 -7.51 7.65 4.56
CA TYR A 108 -7.83 8.62 3.48
C TYR A 108 -9.14 9.38 3.67
N ARG A 109 -10.05 8.92 4.55
CA ARG A 109 -11.33 9.58 4.82
C ARG A 109 -11.32 10.29 6.19
N PRO A 110 -12.19 11.29 6.39
CA PRO A 110 -12.40 11.88 7.72
C PRO A 110 -12.84 10.82 8.73
N GLU A 111 -12.19 10.81 9.91
CA GLU A 111 -12.43 9.81 10.96
C GLU A 111 -13.91 9.74 11.37
N ASP A 112 -14.55 10.89 11.58
CA ASP A 112 -15.97 10.96 11.98
C ASP A 112 -16.90 10.31 10.96
N GLU A 113 -16.63 10.47 9.66
CA GLU A 113 -17.45 9.86 8.60
C GLU A 113 -17.33 8.34 8.62
N VAL A 114 -16.11 7.82 8.75
CA VAL A 114 -15.83 6.39 8.78
C VAL A 114 -16.43 5.74 10.03
N LEU A 115 -16.27 6.37 11.20
CA LEU A 115 -16.85 5.87 12.46
C LEU A 115 -18.38 5.85 12.42
N ASN A 116 -19.00 6.91 11.88
CA ASN A 116 -20.46 6.97 11.71
C ASN A 116 -20.97 5.87 10.77
N GLU A 117 -20.21 5.50 9.75
CA GLU A 117 -20.53 4.41 8.85
C GLU A 117 -20.39 3.04 9.55
N LEU A 118 -19.29 2.82 10.29
CA LEU A 118 -19.05 1.58 11.04
C LEU A 118 -20.12 1.33 12.11
N GLU A 119 -20.59 2.36 12.81
CA GLU A 119 -21.67 2.21 13.81
C GLU A 119 -22.99 1.74 13.18
N LYS A 120 -23.28 2.07 11.92
CA LYS A 120 -24.45 1.51 11.22
C LYS A 120 -24.32 0.00 11.06
N PHE A 121 -23.14 -0.47 10.66
CA PHE A 121 -22.86 -1.89 10.44
C PHE A 121 -22.75 -2.70 11.74
N LYS A 122 -22.34 -2.07 12.84
CA LYS A 122 -22.28 -2.70 14.17
C LYS A 122 -23.61 -3.31 14.57
N SER A 123 -24.72 -2.62 14.30
CA SER A 123 -26.06 -3.14 14.56
C SER A 123 -26.36 -4.42 13.78
N HIS A 124 -25.87 -4.54 12.54
CA HIS A 124 -26.05 -5.71 11.69
C HIS A 124 -25.19 -6.90 12.14
N LEU A 125 -23.94 -6.65 12.56
CA LEU A 125 -23.05 -7.71 13.07
C LEU A 125 -23.61 -8.38 14.33
N LEU A 126 -24.24 -7.60 15.21
CA LEU A 126 -24.88 -8.12 16.42
C LEU A 126 -26.14 -8.94 16.15
N THR A 127 -26.77 -8.81 14.97
CA THR A 127 -27.92 -9.63 14.57
C THR A 127 -27.53 -10.95 13.91
N CYS A 128 -26.25 -11.13 13.58
CA CYS A 128 -25.73 -12.35 12.95
C CYS A 128 -25.11 -13.34 13.96
N SER A 129 -25.12 -13.02 15.26
CA SER A 129 -24.77 -13.93 16.36
C SER A 129 -26.01 -14.50 17.03
#